data_AF-A0A3A5WEB4-F1
#
_entry.id   AF-A0A3A5WEB4-F1
#
_cell.length_a   1.000
_cell.length_b   1.000
_cell.length_c   1.000
_cell.angle_alpha   90.00
_cell.angle_beta   90.00
_cell.angle_gamma   90.00
#
_symmetry.space_group_name_H-M   'P 1'
#
loop_
_entity.id
_entity.type
_entity.pdbx_description
1 polymer ?
#
loop_
_entity_poly.entity_id
_entity_poly.type
_entity_poly.pdbx_seq_one_letter_code
_entity_poly.pdbx_strand_id
1 'polypeptide(L)'
;MGKLRRRIGTLLGLGLAAGAWVNVERGSIAPLVVDGAPTGKLDIIRMSDPGCSLNQIATHLDTFGQSHCFGEMGTWTGADLMLIAEGGILLLAGVARMPRNPKLAQRLRRVMFLAGAMLFSLAVLDRLALLPGTASSDGLVELVPFIKQGWFFQLVVAFIGVMLMRGPKYRESEFTEIQQGRRAKVTEHRQAFVNTHRTQSASGQSRLARGPSRPMRTRSSPLVRATCPYCKGSGCERCDALGTL
;
A
#
# COMPACT_ATOMS: atom_id res chain seq x y z
N MET A 1 4.02 8.18 -15.77
CA MET A 1 3.63 6.76 -15.97
C MET A 1 3.08 6.05 -14.73
N GLY A 2 3.64 6.19 -13.52
CA GLY A 2 3.20 5.43 -12.34
C GLY A 2 1.76 5.69 -11.83
N LYS A 3 1.21 6.90 -12.00
CA LYS A 3 -0.17 7.21 -11.56
C LYS A 3 -1.25 6.55 -12.44
N LEU A 4 -1.01 6.47 -13.75
CA LEU A 4 -1.95 5.88 -14.71
C LEU A 4 -2.00 4.35 -14.57
N ARG A 5 -0.85 3.68 -14.55
CA ARG A 5 -0.75 2.22 -14.33
C ARG A 5 -1.43 1.80 -13.02
N ARG A 6 -1.27 2.61 -11.98
CA ARG A 6 -1.93 2.39 -10.68
C ARG A 6 -3.45 2.51 -10.76
N ARG A 7 -3.97 3.56 -11.41
CA ARG A 7 -5.42 3.72 -11.60
C ARG A 7 -6.01 2.55 -12.38
N ILE A 8 -5.32 2.12 -13.45
CA ILE A 8 -5.73 0.96 -14.24
C ILE A 8 -5.76 -0.30 -13.37
N GLY A 9 -4.69 -0.59 -12.63
CA GLY A 9 -4.67 -1.74 -11.73
C GLY A 9 -5.73 -1.70 -10.62
N THR A 10 -6.04 -0.51 -10.11
CA THR A 10 -7.11 -0.34 -9.09
C THR A 10 -8.49 -0.59 -9.69
N LEU A 11 -8.76 -0.06 -10.88
CA LEU A 11 -10.04 -0.27 -11.58
C LEU A 11 -10.21 -1.73 -12.01
N LEU A 12 -9.14 -2.36 -12.49
CA LEU A 12 -9.13 -3.78 -12.83
C LEU A 12 -9.39 -4.63 -11.58
N GLY A 13 -8.69 -4.36 -10.47
CA GLY A 13 -8.90 -5.08 -9.22
C GLY A 13 -10.32 -4.92 -8.67
N LEU A 14 -10.88 -3.72 -8.76
CA LEU A 14 -12.28 -3.45 -8.41
C LEU A 14 -13.23 -4.27 -9.29
N GLY A 15 -12.99 -4.27 -10.61
CA GLY A 15 -13.81 -4.99 -11.57
C GLY A 15 -13.81 -6.50 -11.34
N LEU A 16 -12.65 -7.10 -11.06
CA LEU A 16 -12.54 -8.52 -10.75
C LEU A 16 -13.28 -8.89 -9.47
N ALA A 17 -13.04 -8.15 -8.37
CA ALA A 17 -13.68 -8.45 -7.09
C ALA A 17 -15.20 -8.21 -7.11
N ALA A 18 -15.64 -7.09 -7.69
CA ALA A 18 -17.07 -6.78 -7.82
C ALA A 18 -17.76 -7.73 -8.82
N GLY A 19 -17.09 -8.08 -9.92
CA GLY A 19 -17.61 -9.02 -10.91
C GLY A 19 -17.81 -10.41 -10.32
N ALA A 20 -16.82 -10.94 -9.59
CA ALA A 20 -16.95 -12.21 -8.89
C ALA A 20 -18.12 -12.22 -7.90
N TRP A 21 -18.24 -11.15 -7.09
CA TRP A 21 -19.35 -11.00 -6.16
C TRP A 21 -20.71 -10.99 -6.86
N VAL A 22 -20.86 -10.16 -7.90
CA VAL A 22 -22.10 -10.05 -8.67
C VAL A 22 -22.45 -11.37 -9.38
N ASN A 23 -21.45 -12.10 -9.88
CA ASN A 23 -21.65 -13.42 -10.48
C ASN A 23 -22.25 -14.42 -9.48
N VAL A 24 -21.70 -14.49 -8.27
CA VAL A 24 -22.12 -15.46 -7.24
C VAL A 24 -23.50 -15.10 -6.67
N GLU A 25 -23.70 -13.84 -6.27
CA GLU A 25 -24.88 -13.42 -5.53
C GLU A 25 -26.08 -13.12 -6.42
N ARG A 26 -25.85 -12.63 -7.64
CA ARG A 26 -26.93 -12.18 -8.53
C ARG A 26 -27.04 -12.97 -9.83
N GLY A 27 -25.99 -13.70 -10.23
CA GLY A 27 -25.97 -14.44 -11.50
C GLY A 27 -26.24 -13.57 -12.74
N SER A 28 -26.10 -12.26 -12.62
CA SER A 28 -26.50 -11.32 -13.68
C SER A 28 -25.46 -11.16 -14.78
N ILE A 29 -24.30 -11.81 -14.63
CA ILE A 29 -23.24 -11.82 -15.64
C ILE A 29 -23.59 -12.80 -16.77
N ALA A 30 -24.23 -13.92 -16.45
CA ALA A 30 -24.67 -14.91 -17.43
C ALA A 30 -25.47 -14.33 -18.61
N PRO A 31 -26.60 -13.63 -18.39
CA PRO A 31 -27.40 -13.07 -19.48
C PRO A 31 -26.72 -11.91 -20.21
N LEU A 32 -25.65 -11.33 -19.65
CA LEU A 32 -24.92 -10.24 -20.29
C LEU A 32 -23.90 -10.74 -21.32
N VAL A 33 -23.42 -11.98 -21.14
CA VAL A 33 -22.30 -12.53 -21.91
C VAL A 33 -22.74 -13.71 -22.79
N VAL A 34 -23.86 -14.35 -22.47
CA VAL A 34 -24.43 -15.47 -23.22
C VAL A 34 -25.87 -15.15 -23.60
N ASP A 35 -26.14 -15.13 -24.91
CA ASP A 35 -27.48 -14.88 -25.45
C ASP A 35 -28.44 -16.00 -25.02
N GLY A 36 -29.61 -15.62 -24.49
CA GLY A 36 -30.63 -16.56 -24.02
C GLY A 36 -30.33 -17.24 -22.68
N ALA A 37 -29.24 -16.90 -21.99
CA ALA A 37 -28.93 -17.48 -20.69
C ALA A 37 -29.86 -16.96 -19.57
N PRO A 38 -30.31 -17.82 -18.64
CA PRO A 38 -31.01 -17.38 -17.44
C PRO A 38 -30.06 -16.62 -16.50
N THR A 39 -30.61 -15.89 -15.53
CA THR A 39 -29.81 -15.41 -14.41
C THR A 39 -29.27 -16.62 -13.66
N GLY A 40 -27.95 -16.76 -13.60
CA GLY A 40 -27.26 -17.97 -13.18
C GLY A 40 -25.81 -17.65 -12.88
N LYS A 41 -25.24 -18.29 -11.85
CA LYS A 41 -23.82 -18.14 -11.56
C LYS A 41 -23.04 -18.91 -12.62
N LEU A 42 -22.13 -18.23 -13.34
CA LEU A 42 -21.17 -18.90 -14.21
C LEU A 42 -20.06 -19.51 -13.34
N ASP A 43 -19.86 -20.82 -13.40
CA ASP A 43 -18.80 -21.46 -12.63
C ASP A 43 -17.44 -21.22 -13.30
N ILE A 44 -16.61 -20.41 -12.66
CA ILE A 44 -15.31 -19.97 -13.19
C ILE A 44 -14.37 -21.16 -13.41
N ILE A 45 -14.44 -22.21 -12.57
CA ILE A 45 -13.59 -23.40 -12.75
C ILE A 45 -14.03 -24.13 -14.01
N ARG A 46 -15.34 -24.32 -14.19
CA ARG A 46 -15.90 -25.01 -15.36
C ARG A 46 -15.67 -24.23 -16.64
N MET A 47 -15.54 -22.91 -16.59
CA MET A 47 -15.16 -22.11 -17.77
C MET A 47 -13.77 -22.43 -18.33
N SER A 48 -12.90 -23.10 -17.57
CA SER A 48 -11.63 -23.60 -18.10
C SER A 48 -11.79 -24.89 -18.93
N ASP A 49 -12.94 -25.56 -18.82
CA ASP A 49 -13.24 -26.75 -19.59
C ASP A 49 -13.55 -26.37 -21.06
N PRO A 50 -13.04 -27.14 -22.03
CA PRO A 50 -13.23 -26.87 -23.45
C PRO A 50 -14.68 -27.05 -23.92
N GLY A 51 -15.60 -27.51 -23.05
CA GLY A 51 -17.04 -27.58 -23.29
C GLY A 51 -17.84 -26.39 -22.74
N CYS A 52 -17.19 -25.47 -22.02
CA CYS A 52 -17.83 -24.32 -21.37
C CYS A 52 -17.39 -22.98 -21.96
N SER A 53 -17.03 -22.95 -23.25
CA SER A 53 -16.87 -21.67 -23.96
C SER A 53 -18.24 -21.00 -24.16
N LEU A 54 -18.26 -19.66 -24.23
CA LEU A 54 -19.50 -18.89 -24.32
C LEU A 54 -20.43 -19.35 -25.46
N ASN A 55 -19.85 -19.67 -26.62
CA ASN A 55 -20.60 -20.15 -27.79
C ASN A 55 -21.18 -21.55 -27.57
N GLN A 56 -20.44 -22.44 -26.90
CA GLN A 56 -20.95 -23.76 -26.56
C GLN A 56 -22.04 -23.66 -25.49
N ILE A 57 -21.90 -22.77 -24.51
CA ILE A 57 -22.95 -22.56 -23.50
C ILE A 57 -24.25 -22.12 -24.18
N ALA A 58 -24.19 -21.17 -25.12
CA ALA A 58 -25.35 -20.76 -25.92
C ALA A 58 -25.95 -21.94 -26.71
N THR A 59 -25.11 -22.74 -27.36
CA THR A 59 -25.55 -23.92 -28.12
C THR A 59 -26.20 -24.98 -27.21
N HIS A 60 -25.64 -25.21 -26.02
CA HIS A 60 -26.19 -26.14 -25.03
C HIS A 60 -27.53 -25.66 -24.46
N LEU A 61 -27.67 -24.35 -24.22
CA LEU A 61 -28.93 -23.74 -23.82
C LEU A 61 -30.01 -23.90 -24.89
N ASP A 62 -29.67 -23.68 -26.16
CA ASP A 62 -30.63 -23.83 -27.27
C ASP A 62 -31.04 -25.29 -27.50
N THR A 63 -30.09 -26.22 -27.37
CA THR A 63 -30.34 -27.64 -27.66
C THR A 63 -31.01 -28.37 -26.49
N PHE A 64 -30.59 -28.09 -25.25
CA PHE A 64 -30.98 -28.87 -24.07
C PHE A 64 -31.74 -28.05 -23.02
N GLY A 65 -31.87 -26.73 -23.19
CA GLY A 65 -32.52 -25.84 -22.22
C GLY A 65 -31.72 -25.62 -20.92
N GLN A 66 -30.53 -26.22 -20.80
CA GLN A 66 -29.69 -26.16 -19.61
C GLN A 66 -28.22 -26.36 -19.96
N SER A 67 -27.32 -25.89 -19.09
CA SER A 67 -25.88 -26.10 -19.22
C SER A 67 -25.25 -26.43 -17.88
N HIS A 68 -24.33 -27.39 -17.88
CA HIS A 68 -23.54 -27.77 -16.70
C HIS A 68 -22.54 -26.69 -16.29
N CYS A 69 -22.29 -25.68 -17.13
CA CYS A 69 -21.34 -24.60 -16.83
C CYS A 69 -21.88 -23.60 -15.78
N PHE A 70 -23.16 -23.72 -15.40
CA PHE A 70 -23.76 -22.94 -14.33
C PHE A 70 -23.61 -23.63 -12.97
N GLY A 71 -23.34 -22.82 -11.94
CA GLY A 71 -23.37 -23.22 -10.54
C GLY A 71 -24.58 -22.66 -9.80
N GLU A 72 -24.78 -23.12 -8.57
CA GLU A 72 -25.83 -22.60 -7.69
C GLU A 72 -25.47 -21.17 -7.22
N MET A 73 -26.46 -20.26 -7.27
CA MET A 73 -26.27 -18.89 -6.76
C MET A 73 -26.08 -18.89 -5.24
N GLY A 74 -25.32 -17.92 -4.72
CA GLY A 74 -24.97 -17.82 -3.29
C GLY A 74 -23.94 -18.86 -2.82
N THR A 75 -23.59 -19.85 -3.66
CA THR A 75 -22.51 -20.78 -3.36
C THR A 75 -21.18 -20.19 -3.82
N TRP A 76 -20.23 -20.10 -2.91
CA TRP A 76 -18.89 -19.58 -3.21
C TRP A 76 -17.97 -20.75 -3.59
N THR A 77 -17.39 -20.70 -4.79
CA THR A 77 -16.36 -21.68 -5.20
C THR A 77 -14.96 -21.15 -4.92
N GLY A 78 -13.97 -22.05 -4.89
CA GLY A 78 -12.57 -21.67 -4.69
C GLY A 78 -12.08 -20.64 -5.72
N ALA A 79 -12.49 -20.77 -6.99
CA ALA A 79 -12.11 -19.82 -8.02
C ALA A 79 -12.74 -18.43 -7.84
N ASP A 80 -13.99 -18.34 -7.38
CA ASP A 80 -14.62 -17.04 -7.09
C ASP A 80 -13.84 -16.28 -6.01
N LEU A 81 -13.43 -17.00 -4.95
CA LEU A 81 -12.65 -16.44 -3.85
C LEU A 81 -11.24 -16.06 -4.28
N MET A 82 -10.58 -16.88 -5.13
CA MET A 82 -9.28 -16.53 -5.70
C MET A 82 -9.38 -15.28 -6.57
N LEU A 83 -10.44 -15.14 -7.38
CA LEU A 83 -10.65 -13.97 -8.21
C LEU A 83 -10.88 -12.70 -7.37
N ILE A 84 -11.63 -12.80 -6.27
CA ILE A 84 -11.77 -11.72 -5.29
C ILE A 84 -10.44 -11.41 -4.62
N ALA A 85 -9.66 -12.43 -4.25
CA ALA A 85 -8.36 -12.24 -3.60
C ALA A 85 -7.36 -11.54 -4.54
N GLU A 86 -7.29 -11.97 -5.80
CA GLU A 86 -6.47 -11.34 -6.84
C GLU A 86 -6.91 -9.88 -7.10
N GLY A 87 -8.22 -9.66 -7.24
CA GLY A 87 -8.80 -8.32 -7.35
C GLY A 87 -8.48 -7.46 -6.12
N GLY A 88 -8.56 -8.05 -4.93
CA GLY A 88 -8.22 -7.43 -3.65
C GLY A 88 -6.74 -7.05 -3.54
N ILE A 89 -5.82 -7.90 -4.01
CA ILE A 89 -4.38 -7.59 -4.06
C ILE A 89 -4.13 -6.41 -4.99
N LEU A 90 -4.77 -6.37 -6.16
CA LEU A 90 -4.65 -5.25 -7.10
C LEU A 90 -5.23 -3.95 -6.52
N LEU A 91 -6.36 -4.03 -5.83
CA LEU A 91 -6.96 -2.91 -5.10
C LEU A 91 -6.02 -2.41 -3.99
N LEU A 92 -5.48 -3.31 -3.18
CA LEU A 92 -4.54 -2.97 -2.10
C LEU A 92 -3.25 -2.38 -2.67
N ALA A 93 -2.67 -2.94 -3.73
CA ALA A 93 -1.51 -2.34 -4.40
C ALA A 93 -1.85 -0.95 -4.99
N GLY A 94 -3.09 -0.78 -5.44
CA GLY A 94 -3.67 0.45 -5.96
C GLY A 94 -3.99 1.52 -4.91
N VAL A 95 -4.25 1.14 -3.65
CA VAL A 95 -4.66 2.06 -2.58
C VAL A 95 -3.58 2.22 -1.51
N ALA A 96 -2.96 1.12 -1.08
CA ALA A 96 -1.91 1.10 -0.07
C ALA A 96 -0.66 1.86 -0.56
N ARG A 97 -0.58 3.14 -0.18
CA ARG A 97 0.72 3.83 -0.15
C ARG A 97 1.40 3.43 1.14
N MET A 98 2.59 2.85 1.02
CA MET A 98 3.55 2.92 2.13
C MET A 98 3.67 4.39 2.55
N PRO A 99 3.41 4.72 3.82
CA PRO A 99 3.34 6.09 4.26
C PRO A 99 4.66 6.80 3.96
N ARG A 100 4.59 8.01 3.38
CA ARG A 100 5.77 8.83 3.08
C ARG A 100 6.56 9.22 4.34
N ASN A 101 5.89 9.20 5.50
CA ASN A 101 6.50 9.52 6.78
C ASN A 101 7.37 8.35 7.23
N PRO A 102 8.70 8.51 7.38
CA PRO A 102 9.61 7.41 7.71
C PRO A 102 9.29 6.79 9.08
N LYS A 103 8.84 7.61 10.04
CA LYS A 103 8.39 7.14 11.36
C LYS A 103 7.14 6.25 11.28
N LEU A 104 6.18 6.60 10.41
CA LEU A 104 4.96 5.81 10.23
C LEU A 104 5.26 4.51 9.48
N ALA A 105 6.15 4.55 8.49
CA ALA A 105 6.60 3.36 7.77
C ALA A 105 7.33 2.38 8.71
N GLN A 106 8.18 2.90 9.61
CA GLN A 106 8.86 2.07 10.61
C GLN A 106 7.90 1.46 11.63
N ARG A 107 6.88 2.22 12.08
CA ARG A 107 5.82 1.69 12.95
C ARG A 107 5.00 0.62 12.26
N LEU A 108 4.55 0.87 11.03
CA LEU A 108 3.80 -0.10 10.24
C LEU A 108 4.61 -1.38 10.00
N ARG A 109 5.92 -1.26 9.77
CA ARG A 109 6.83 -2.42 9.65
C ARG A 109 6.90 -3.24 10.94
N ARG A 110 6.99 -2.59 12.11
CA ARG A 110 6.95 -3.30 13.40
C ARG A 110 5.62 -4.01 13.61
N VAL A 111 4.51 -3.35 13.28
CA VAL A 111 3.17 -3.96 13.37
C VAL A 111 3.06 -5.17 12.42
N MET A 112 3.49 -5.05 11.17
CA MET A 112 3.49 -6.15 10.20
C MET A 112 4.38 -7.32 10.66
N PHE A 113 5.56 -7.03 11.20
CA PHE A 113 6.46 -8.05 11.74
C PHE A 113 5.84 -8.75 12.95
N LEU A 114 5.27 -8.00 13.90
CA LEU A 114 4.60 -8.56 15.08
C LEU A 114 3.38 -9.40 14.68
N ALA A 115 2.58 -8.91 13.74
CA ALA A 115 1.44 -9.65 13.20
C ALA A 115 1.89 -10.93 12.50
N GLY A 116 2.95 -10.86 11.68
CA GLY A 116 3.53 -12.02 11.02
C GLY A 116 4.07 -13.04 12.03
N ALA A 117 4.78 -12.58 13.06
CA ALA A 117 5.29 -13.41 14.15
C ALA A 117 4.15 -14.08 14.94
N MET A 118 3.07 -13.37 15.23
CA MET A 118 1.88 -13.97 15.84
C MET A 118 1.27 -15.06 14.96
N LEU A 119 1.02 -14.77 13.68
CA LEU A 119 0.42 -15.75 12.76
C LEU A 119 1.29 -17.00 12.59
N PHE A 120 2.61 -16.82 12.47
CA PHE A 120 3.54 -17.94 12.40
C PHE A 120 3.58 -18.74 13.72
N SER A 121 3.59 -18.06 14.87
CA SER A 121 3.59 -18.72 16.18
C SER A 121 2.28 -19.48 16.41
N LEU A 122 1.14 -18.91 16.02
CA LEU A 122 -0.16 -19.58 16.08
C LEU A 122 -0.17 -20.82 15.18
N ALA A 123 0.36 -20.72 13.95
CA ALA A 123 0.46 -21.87 13.07
C ALA A 123 1.37 -22.98 13.66
N VAL A 124 2.46 -22.62 14.34
CA VAL A 124 3.33 -23.61 15.01
C VAL A 124 2.67 -24.21 16.25
N LEU A 125 2.06 -23.38 17.11
CA LEU A 125 1.35 -23.81 18.31
C LEU A 125 0.19 -24.76 17.98
N ASP A 126 -0.47 -24.52 16.85
CA ASP A 126 -1.56 -25.35 16.36
C ASP A 126 -1.06 -26.75 15.97
N ARG A 127 0.19 -26.88 15.46
CA ARG A 127 0.81 -28.19 15.20
C ARG A 127 1.22 -28.93 16.46
N LEU A 128 1.54 -28.19 17.51
CA LEU A 128 1.89 -28.76 18.80
C LEU A 128 0.64 -29.11 19.64
N ALA A 129 -0.57 -28.97 19.07
CA ALA A 129 -1.86 -29.22 19.73
C ALA A 129 -2.01 -28.47 21.07
N LEU A 130 -1.33 -27.34 21.22
CA LEU A 130 -1.33 -26.51 22.43
C LEU A 130 -2.48 -25.50 22.46
N LEU A 131 -3.28 -25.43 21.39
CA LEU A 131 -4.46 -24.56 21.31
C LEU A 131 -5.74 -25.32 21.68
N PRO A 132 -6.69 -24.68 22.40
CA PRO A 132 -8.00 -25.25 22.64
C PRO A 132 -8.74 -25.50 21.31
N GLY A 133 -9.51 -26.59 21.23
CA GLY A 133 -10.07 -27.11 19.97
C GLY A 133 -10.83 -26.10 19.11
N THR A 134 -11.47 -25.09 19.69
CA THR A 134 -12.18 -24.03 18.95
C THR A 134 -11.26 -23.00 18.28
N ALA A 135 -10.01 -22.89 18.73
CA ALA A 135 -8.97 -22.05 18.13
C ALA A 135 -7.97 -22.86 17.28
N SER A 136 -8.21 -24.17 17.16
CA SER A 136 -7.38 -25.06 16.35
C SER A 136 -7.74 -24.98 14.87
N SER A 137 -6.83 -25.38 13.99
CA SER A 137 -7.08 -25.42 12.54
C SER A 137 -8.33 -26.21 12.16
N ASP A 138 -8.67 -27.27 12.90
CA ASP A 138 -9.88 -28.06 12.63
C ASP A 138 -11.16 -27.28 12.96
N GLY A 139 -11.18 -26.51 14.04
CA GLY A 139 -12.32 -25.65 14.39
C GLY A 139 -12.44 -24.40 13.50
N LEU A 140 -11.32 -23.88 13.01
CA LEU A 140 -11.32 -22.72 12.10
C LEU A 140 -11.66 -23.10 10.65
N VAL A 141 -11.40 -24.35 10.27
CA VAL A 141 -11.80 -24.92 8.97
C VAL A 141 -13.32 -25.00 8.81
N GLU A 142 -14.08 -25.19 9.90
CA GLU A 142 -15.56 -25.14 9.84
C GLU A 142 -16.09 -23.76 9.45
N LEU A 143 -15.36 -22.68 9.75
CA LEU A 143 -15.73 -21.31 9.39
C LEU A 143 -15.34 -20.95 7.95
N VAL A 144 -14.49 -21.77 7.32
CA VAL A 144 -13.85 -21.50 6.03
C VAL A 144 -14.27 -22.57 5.02
N PRO A 145 -15.32 -22.34 4.21
CA PRO A 145 -15.97 -23.39 3.40
C PRO A 145 -15.09 -24.01 2.30
N PHE A 146 -13.89 -23.47 2.07
CA PHE A 146 -12.99 -23.87 0.99
C PHE A 146 -11.80 -24.72 1.44
N ILE A 147 -11.41 -24.71 2.72
CA ILE A 147 -10.26 -25.50 3.19
C ILE A 147 -10.74 -26.69 4.00
N LYS A 148 -11.02 -27.81 3.32
CA LYS A 148 -11.44 -29.05 4.00
C LYS A 148 -10.32 -29.73 4.79
N GLN A 149 -9.07 -29.26 4.65
CA GLN A 149 -7.88 -29.88 5.21
C GLN A 149 -7.15 -28.90 6.14
N GLY A 150 -7.23 -29.12 7.46
CA GLY A 150 -6.60 -28.26 8.48
C GLY A 150 -5.11 -28.01 8.25
N TRP A 151 -4.37 -29.02 7.77
CA TRP A 151 -2.95 -28.88 7.47
C TRP A 151 -2.64 -27.86 6.35
N PHE A 152 -3.53 -27.73 5.34
CA PHE A 152 -3.35 -26.79 4.24
C PHE A 152 -3.62 -25.36 4.70
N PHE A 153 -4.67 -25.16 5.50
CA PHE A 153 -4.96 -23.86 6.12
C PHE A 153 -3.76 -23.36 6.92
N GLN A 154 -3.16 -24.24 7.71
CA GLN A 154 -2.02 -23.94 8.54
C GLN A 154 -0.77 -23.55 7.74
N LEU A 155 -0.52 -24.20 6.60
CA LEU A 155 0.57 -23.81 5.69
C LEU A 155 0.34 -22.42 5.09
N VAL A 156 -0.89 -22.10 4.72
CA VAL A 156 -1.24 -20.77 4.19
C VAL A 156 -1.04 -19.70 5.25
N VAL A 157 -1.52 -19.93 6.48
CA VAL A 157 -1.35 -18.99 7.61
C VAL A 157 0.13 -18.81 7.94
N ALA A 158 0.91 -19.89 8.00
CA ALA A 158 2.35 -19.84 8.22
C ALA A 158 3.08 -19.07 7.11
N PHE A 159 2.71 -19.31 5.84
CA PHE A 159 3.28 -18.63 4.69
C PHE A 159 3.03 -17.12 4.71
N ILE A 160 1.79 -16.71 5.03
CA ILE A 160 1.43 -15.29 5.21
C ILE A 160 2.25 -14.68 6.36
N GLY A 161 2.39 -15.41 7.48
CA GLY A 161 3.21 -14.98 8.61
C GLY A 161 4.68 -14.72 8.24
N VAL A 162 5.29 -15.64 7.49
CA VAL A 162 6.67 -15.51 6.99
C VAL A 162 6.80 -14.34 6.00
N MET A 163 5.84 -14.17 5.09
CA MET A 163 5.84 -13.06 4.13
C MET A 163 5.76 -11.70 4.83
N LEU A 164 4.92 -11.58 5.86
CA LEU A 164 4.82 -10.38 6.70
C LEU A 164 6.13 -10.07 7.44
N MET A 165 6.81 -11.10 7.95
CA MET A 165 8.11 -10.95 8.62
C MET A 165 9.24 -10.56 7.67
N ARG A 166 9.28 -11.14 6.45
CA ARG A 166 10.31 -10.85 5.45
C ARG A 166 10.31 -9.38 5.02
N GLY A 167 9.13 -8.77 4.96
CA GLY A 167 8.95 -7.36 4.61
C GLY A 167 9.36 -7.03 3.16
N PRO A 168 9.07 -5.81 2.68
CA PRO A 168 9.44 -5.39 1.33
C PRO A 168 10.96 -5.27 1.19
N LYS A 169 11.53 -5.98 0.20
CA LYS A 169 12.97 -6.18 -0.03
C LYS A 169 13.78 -4.91 -0.32
N TYR A 170 13.16 -3.76 -0.60
CA TYR A 170 13.85 -2.54 -1.00
C TYR A 170 13.20 -1.30 -0.40
N ARG A 171 13.87 -0.64 0.57
CA ARG A 171 13.66 0.79 0.90
C ARG A 171 14.52 1.40 2.02
N GLU A 172 15.17 0.60 2.86
CA GLU A 172 16.02 1.16 3.93
C GLU A 172 17.17 2.01 3.33
N SER A 173 17.72 1.63 2.17
CA SER A 173 18.78 2.39 1.48
C SER A 173 18.31 3.75 0.98
N GLU A 174 17.17 3.85 0.30
CA GLU A 174 16.68 5.14 -0.22
C GLU A 174 16.34 6.14 0.89
N PHE A 175 15.76 5.68 2.00
CA PHE A 175 15.42 6.58 3.11
C PHE A 175 16.65 7.00 3.90
N THR A 176 17.60 6.10 4.12
CA THR A 176 18.88 6.44 4.77
C THR A 176 19.69 7.38 3.91
N GLU A 177 19.75 7.17 2.60
CA GLU A 177 20.44 8.04 1.64
C GLU A 177 19.81 9.43 1.57
N ILE A 178 18.47 9.55 1.50
CA ILE A 178 17.79 10.85 1.53
C ILE A 178 18.03 11.57 2.87
N GLN A 179 18.05 10.83 3.98
CA GLN A 179 18.26 11.41 5.31
C GLN A 179 19.71 11.82 5.54
N GLN A 180 20.67 11.05 5.02
CA GLN A 180 22.10 11.39 4.98
C GLN A 180 22.33 12.61 4.08
N GLY A 181 21.74 12.65 2.88
CA GLY A 181 21.82 13.80 1.99
C GLY A 181 21.24 15.08 2.59
N ARG A 182 20.12 15.00 3.33
CA ARG A 182 19.58 16.15 4.08
C ARG A 182 20.50 16.59 5.21
N ARG A 183 21.06 15.64 5.97
CA ARG A 183 22.02 15.95 7.05
C ARG A 183 23.29 16.58 6.48
N ALA A 184 23.81 16.07 5.36
CA ALA A 184 24.96 16.59 4.65
C ALA A 184 24.74 18.05 4.21
N LYS A 185 23.58 18.36 3.61
CA LYS A 185 23.22 19.75 3.25
C LYS A 185 23.11 20.67 4.48
N VAL A 186 22.53 20.20 5.57
CA VAL A 186 22.44 21.00 6.82
C VAL A 186 23.83 21.25 7.41
N THR A 187 24.72 20.25 7.41
CA THR A 187 26.10 20.43 7.87
C THR A 187 26.89 21.36 6.95
N GLU A 188 26.66 21.29 5.64
CA GLU A 188 27.28 22.17 4.64
C GLU A 188 26.84 23.63 4.87
N HIS A 189 25.55 23.91 5.02
CA HIS A 189 25.06 25.26 5.34
C HIS A 189 25.59 25.77 6.68
N ARG A 190 25.70 24.90 7.70
CA ARG A 190 26.26 25.26 9.00
C ARG A 190 27.75 25.59 8.89
N GLN A 191 28.52 24.81 8.13
CA GLN A 191 29.94 25.05 7.89
C GLN A 191 30.16 26.31 7.05
N ALA A 192 29.35 26.55 6.02
CA ALA A 192 29.38 27.78 5.23
C ALA A 192 29.16 29.01 6.13
N PHE A 193 28.14 28.98 6.99
CA PHE A 193 27.85 30.05 7.96
C PHE A 193 29.02 30.30 8.93
N VAL A 194 29.56 29.23 9.52
CA VAL A 194 30.72 29.29 10.43
C VAL A 194 31.96 29.84 9.72
N ASN A 195 32.21 29.46 8.46
CA ASN A 195 33.35 29.92 7.69
C ASN A 195 33.21 31.41 7.33
N THR A 196 32.04 31.88 6.89
CA THR A 196 31.81 33.32 6.67
C THR A 196 32.01 34.14 7.95
N HIS A 197 31.60 33.64 9.11
CA HIS A 197 31.81 34.32 10.39
C HIS A 197 33.27 34.26 10.87
N ARG A 198 34.01 33.18 10.59
CA ARG A 198 35.46 33.09 10.87
C ARG A 198 36.29 34.01 9.99
N THR A 199 35.96 34.14 8.71
CA THR A 199 36.66 35.06 7.81
C THR A 199 36.36 36.53 8.12
N GLN A 200 35.13 36.85 8.57
CA GLN A 200 34.79 38.21 9.03
C GLN A 200 35.41 38.58 10.38
N SER A 201 35.78 37.62 11.23
CA SER A 201 36.41 37.91 12.52
C SER A 201 37.92 38.18 12.44
N ALA A 202 38.55 37.92 11.29
CA ALA A 202 39.94 38.29 11.01
C ALA A 202 40.10 39.73 10.46
N SER A 203 39.03 40.34 9.93
CA SER A 203 39.04 41.71 9.42
C SER A 203 38.23 42.63 10.35
N GLY A 204 38.90 43.15 11.38
CA GLY A 204 38.61 44.45 12.01
C GLY A 204 37.16 44.77 12.44
N GLN A 205 36.98 44.85 13.76
CA GLN A 205 35.96 45.64 14.49
C GLN A 205 34.50 45.13 14.54
N SER A 206 34.23 44.48 15.67
CA SER A 206 33.04 44.56 16.54
C SER A 206 31.89 45.52 16.17
N ARG A 207 30.65 44.97 16.11
CA ARG A 207 29.42 45.65 16.57
C ARG A 207 28.21 44.75 16.90
N LEU A 208 28.35 43.43 16.97
CA LEU A 208 27.25 42.51 17.33
C LEU A 208 27.40 41.81 18.69
N ALA A 209 28.47 42.10 19.44
CA ALA A 209 28.66 41.62 20.82
C ALA A 209 27.89 42.45 21.87
N ARG A 210 26.95 43.31 21.45
CA ARG A 210 25.98 43.99 22.32
C ARG A 210 24.57 43.64 21.86
N GLY A 211 24.10 42.47 22.26
CA GLY A 211 22.69 42.06 22.23
C GLY A 211 22.37 41.32 23.53
N PRO A 212 21.25 41.64 24.21
CA PRO A 212 21.12 41.42 25.65
C PRO A 212 20.90 39.95 26.02
N SER A 213 21.42 39.59 27.18
CA SER A 213 20.99 38.43 27.96
C SER A 213 19.52 38.59 28.36
N ARG A 214 18.58 38.05 27.56
CA ARG A 214 17.23 37.64 27.99
C ARG A 214 16.49 36.88 26.87
N PRO A 215 15.70 35.83 27.19
CA PRO A 215 15.01 35.02 26.19
C PRO A 215 13.76 35.75 25.69
N MET A 216 13.64 36.00 24.39
CA MET A 216 12.47 36.67 23.81
C MET A 216 11.64 35.68 22.99
N ARG A 217 10.72 35.03 23.68
CA ARG A 217 9.52 34.41 23.11
C ARG A 217 8.43 35.46 23.15
N THR A 218 8.04 36.04 22.00
CA THR A 218 6.70 36.65 21.79
C THR A 218 6.44 36.96 20.30
N ARG A 219 5.50 36.19 19.73
CA ARG A 219 4.45 36.40 18.71
C ARG A 219 4.38 37.59 17.73
N SER A 220 5.32 38.51 17.63
CA SER A 220 5.30 39.57 16.60
C SER A 220 6.72 39.92 16.17
N SER A 221 7.25 39.20 15.17
CA SER A 221 8.56 39.49 14.62
C SER A 221 8.50 40.79 13.79
N PRO A 222 9.40 41.76 13.97
CA PRO A 222 9.65 42.73 12.91
C PRO A 222 10.03 41.94 11.66
N LEU A 223 9.44 42.27 10.50
CA LEU A 223 9.80 41.64 9.23
C LEU A 223 11.29 41.90 8.99
N VAL A 224 12.14 40.95 9.33
CA VAL A 224 13.54 40.93 8.94
C VAL A 224 13.54 40.60 7.46
N ARG A 225 13.46 41.63 6.61
CA ARG A 225 13.65 41.47 5.18
C ARG A 225 15.05 40.93 4.94
N ALA A 226 15.13 39.84 4.20
CA ALA A 226 16.42 39.23 3.89
C ALA A 226 17.17 40.17 2.93
N THR A 227 18.47 40.35 3.14
CA THR A 227 19.31 41.06 2.16
C THR A 227 19.25 40.33 0.83
N CYS A 228 19.01 41.05 -0.26
CA CYS A 228 18.92 40.45 -1.58
C CYS A 228 20.25 39.76 -1.92
N PRO A 229 20.26 38.45 -2.24
CA PRO A 229 21.49 37.68 -2.43
C PRO A 229 22.28 38.13 -3.67
N TYR A 230 21.62 38.80 -4.62
CA TYR A 230 22.22 39.26 -5.86
C TYR A 230 23.04 40.55 -5.68
N CYS A 231 22.61 41.45 -4.81
CA CYS A 231 23.27 42.74 -4.59
C CYS A 231 23.85 42.91 -3.17
N LYS A 232 23.74 41.91 -2.30
CA LYS A 232 24.28 41.93 -0.93
C LYS A 232 23.90 43.21 -0.15
N GLY A 233 22.71 43.75 -0.40
CA GLY A 233 22.22 44.97 0.25
C GLY A 233 22.52 46.28 -0.48
N SER A 234 23.27 46.28 -1.58
CA SER A 234 23.59 47.52 -2.33
C SER A 234 22.46 48.05 -3.22
N GLY A 235 21.39 47.26 -3.40
CA GLY A 235 20.32 47.55 -4.36
C GLY A 235 20.67 47.09 -5.78
N CYS A 236 19.71 46.43 -6.44
CA CYS A 236 19.77 46.10 -7.86
C CYS A 236 18.34 46.05 -8.43
N GLU A 237 18.23 46.00 -9.75
CA GLU A 237 16.95 45.93 -10.47
C GLU A 237 16.07 44.75 -10.03
N ARG A 238 16.68 43.65 -9.57
CA ARG A 238 15.94 42.47 -9.05
C ARG A 238 15.30 42.66 -7.68
N CYS A 239 15.63 43.72 -6.98
CA CYS A 239 15.04 44.06 -5.67
C CYS A 239 14.61 45.53 -5.64
N ASP A 240 14.20 46.09 -6.79
CA ASP A 240 13.77 47.48 -6.96
C ASP A 240 14.72 48.51 -6.31
N ALA A 241 16.03 48.27 -6.41
CA ALA A 241 17.09 49.06 -5.76
C ALA A 241 17.03 49.14 -4.21
N LEU A 242 16.13 48.40 -3.54
CA LEU A 242 15.94 48.41 -2.09
C LEU A 242 16.98 47.59 -1.32
N GLY A 243 17.74 46.73 -2.00
CA GLY A 243 18.77 45.87 -1.37
C GLY A 243 18.22 44.74 -0.50
N THR A 244 16.90 44.63 -0.35
CA THR A 244 16.21 43.67 0.51
C THR A 244 15.01 43.04 -0.21
N LEU A 245 14.62 41.82 0.18
CA LEU A 245 13.44 41.08 -0.30
C LEU A 245 12.38 41.02 0.80
#